data_AF-Q4JCS7-F1
#
_entry.id   AF-Q4JCS7-F1
#
_cell.length_a   1.000
_cell.length_b   1.000
_cell.length_c   1.000
_cell.angle_alpha   90.00
_cell.angle_beta   90.00
_cell.angle_gamma   90.00
#
_symmetry.space_group_name_H-M   'P 1'
#
loop_
_entity.id
_entity.type
_entity.pdbx_description
1 polymer ?
#
loop_
_entity_poly.entity_id
_entity_poly.type
_entity_poly.pdbx_seq_one_letter_code
_entity_poly.pdbx_strand_id
1 'polypeptide(L)'
;IQAKELRTSHACLLINKYNVDILAVSQRLGHAKPTTTLKYYSQLWRGRNRTVADQLNGAIGKIEHPDHSLVDFNGNQFVAL
;
A
#
# COMPACT_ATOMS: atom_id res chain seq x y z
N ILE A 1 -16.62 26.99 -17.58
CA ILE A 1 -15.75 26.04 -16.84
C ILE A 1 -14.48 26.79 -16.43
N GLN A 2 -14.11 26.79 -15.15
CA GLN A 2 -12.89 27.44 -14.68
C GLN A 2 -11.67 26.54 -14.92
N ALA A 3 -10.51 27.11 -15.26
CA ALA A 3 -9.28 26.36 -15.52
C ALA A 3 -8.84 25.46 -14.35
N LYS A 4 -9.17 25.86 -13.11
CA LYS A 4 -8.90 25.09 -11.89
C LYS A 4 -9.69 23.77 -11.87
N GLU A 5 -10.96 23.81 -12.24
CA GLU A 5 -11.83 22.62 -12.27
C GLU A 5 -11.35 21.60 -13.31
N LEU A 6 -10.86 22.09 -14.46
CA LEU A 6 -10.27 21.24 -15.49
C LEU A 6 -8.99 20.53 -14.99
N ARG A 7 -8.12 21.24 -14.26
CA ARG A 7 -6.92 20.64 -13.63
C ARG A 7 -7.29 19.55 -12.64
N THR A 8 -8.30 19.80 -11.79
CA THR A 8 -8.79 18.82 -10.82
C THR A 8 -9.37 17.59 -11.52
N SER A 9 -10.20 17.78 -12.55
CA SER A 9 -10.74 16.67 -13.36
C SER A 9 -9.65 15.85 -14.03
N HIS A 10 -8.62 16.51 -14.57
CA HIS A 10 -7.46 15.83 -15.17
C HIS A 10 -6.71 14.96 -14.15
N ALA A 11 -6.46 15.48 -12.94
CA ALA A 11 -5.85 14.72 -11.87
C ALA A 11 -6.72 13.50 -11.50
N CYS A 12 -8.02 13.68 -11.31
CA CYS A 12 -8.95 12.58 -11.02
C CYS A 12 -8.88 11.46 -12.08
N LEU A 13 -8.78 11.83 -13.35
CA LEU A 13 -8.67 10.89 -14.46
C LEU A 13 -7.36 10.07 -14.39
N LEU A 14 -6.22 10.74 -14.24
CA LEU A 14 -4.91 10.08 -14.12
C LEU A 14 -4.87 9.10 -12.95
N ILE A 15 -5.47 9.50 -11.83
CA ILE A 15 -5.41 8.77 -10.58
C ILE A 15 -6.35 7.57 -10.58
N ASN A 16 -7.62 7.77 -10.93
CA ASN A 16 -8.65 6.73 -10.78
C ASN A 16 -8.78 5.84 -12.01
N LYS A 17 -8.66 6.40 -13.22
CA LYS A 17 -8.84 5.62 -14.45
C LYS A 17 -7.55 4.93 -14.89
N TYR A 18 -6.43 5.63 -14.79
CA TYR A 18 -5.14 5.15 -15.28
C TYR A 18 -4.24 4.61 -14.16
N ASN A 19 -4.66 4.70 -12.89
CA ASN A 19 -3.91 4.26 -11.72
C ASN A 19 -2.45 4.74 -11.70
N VAL A 20 -2.22 5.98 -12.16
CA VAL A 20 -0.88 6.55 -12.28
C VAL A 20 -0.29 6.83 -10.90
N ASP A 21 1.01 6.59 -10.77
CA ASP A 21 1.74 6.86 -9.53
C ASP A 21 1.74 8.35 -9.14
N ILE A 22 1.75 8.62 -7.84
CA ILE A 22 1.67 9.99 -7.29
C ILE A 22 2.84 10.87 -7.76
N LEU A 23 4.04 10.29 -7.95
CA LEU A 23 5.20 11.03 -8.44
C LEU A 23 4.96 11.48 -9.88
N ALA A 24 4.53 10.57 -10.74
CA ALA A 24 4.24 10.87 -12.15
C ALA A 24 3.09 11.89 -12.30
N VAL A 25 2.03 11.76 -11.49
CA VAL A 25 0.95 12.77 -11.45
C VAL A 25 1.49 14.12 -11.00
N SER A 26 2.36 14.17 -9.98
CA SER A 26 2.94 15.43 -9.51
C SER A 26 3.78 16.14 -10.57
N GLN A 27 4.61 15.38 -11.30
CA GLN A 27 5.43 15.91 -12.40
C GLN A 27 4.53 16.39 -13.54
N ARG A 28 3.46 15.65 -13.88
CA ARG A 28 2.52 16.03 -14.94
C ARG A 28 1.76 17.32 -14.63
N LEU A 29 1.42 17.55 -13.35
CA LEU A 29 0.75 18.77 -12.90
C LEU A 29 1.73 19.94 -12.68
N GLY A 30 3.04 19.70 -12.72
CA GLY A 30 4.06 20.71 -12.47
C GLY A 30 4.21 21.08 -10.99
N HIS A 31 3.84 20.18 -10.07
CA HIS A 31 4.04 20.42 -8.64
C HIS A 31 5.50 20.16 -8.24
N ALA A 32 6.10 21.11 -7.53
CA ALA A 32 7.49 21.03 -7.09
C ALA A 32 7.77 19.84 -6.16
N LYS A 33 6.77 19.38 -5.41
CA LYS A 33 6.88 18.25 -4.49
C LYS A 33 5.67 17.32 -4.65
N PRO A 34 5.86 15.98 -4.65
CA PRO A 34 4.76 15.02 -4.67
C PRO A 34 3.81 15.16 -3.48
N THR A 35 4.32 15.64 -2.34
CA THR A 35 3.54 15.90 -1.13
C THR A 35 2.43 16.93 -1.36
N THR A 36 2.63 17.90 -2.25
CA THR A 36 1.58 18.87 -2.62
C THR A 36 0.44 18.16 -3.34
N THR A 37 0.72 17.33 -4.34
CA THR A 37 -0.29 16.53 -5.04
C THR A 37 -1.01 15.62 -4.06
N LEU A 38 -0.26 14.94 -3.19
CA LEU A 38 -0.83 14.03 -2.20
C LEU A 38 -1.75 14.78 -1.22
N LYS A 39 -1.37 15.98 -0.76
CA LYS A 39 -2.21 16.79 0.14
C LYS A 39 -3.58 17.08 -0.48
N TYR A 40 -3.64 17.44 -1.76
CA TYR A 40 -4.89 17.79 -2.43
C TYR A 40 -5.71 16.58 -2.90
N TYR A 41 -5.05 15.49 -3.27
CA TYR A 41 -5.71 14.36 -3.95
C TYR A 41 -5.65 13.05 -3.17
N SER A 42 -5.11 13.01 -1.95
CA SER A 42 -5.01 11.81 -1.09
C SER A 42 -6.31 11.04 -0.95
N GLN A 43 -7.45 11.74 -0.93
CA GLN A 43 -8.77 11.12 -0.82
C GLN A 43 -9.08 10.16 -1.98
N LEU A 44 -8.48 10.36 -3.16
CA LEU A 44 -8.63 9.51 -4.34
C LEU A 44 -7.83 8.18 -4.23
N TRP A 45 -6.94 8.06 -3.25
CA TRP A 45 -6.19 6.83 -2.94
C TRP A 45 -6.82 6.01 -1.80
N ARG A 46 -7.95 6.45 -1.25
CA ARG A 46 -8.64 5.68 -0.19
C ARG A 46 -9.00 4.29 -0.71
N GLY A 47 -8.79 3.28 0.14
CA GLY A 47 -9.09 1.88 -0.18
C GLY A 47 -7.99 1.11 -0.90
N ARG A 48 -7.00 1.78 -1.52
CA ARG A 48 -5.88 1.09 -2.20
C ARG A 48 -5.02 0.27 -1.25
N ASN A 49 -4.95 0.65 0.02
CA ASN A 49 -4.24 -0.11 1.05
C ASN A 49 -4.78 -1.55 1.19
N ARG A 50 -6.11 -1.73 1.07
CA ARG A 50 -6.72 -3.06 1.14
C ARG A 50 -6.32 -3.91 -0.05
N THR A 51 -6.37 -3.33 -1.26
CA THR A 51 -5.92 -4.01 -2.48
C THR A 51 -4.46 -4.44 -2.38
N VAL A 52 -3.58 -3.60 -1.84
CA VAL A 52 -2.17 -3.94 -1.62
C VAL A 52 -2.03 -5.09 -0.61
N ALA A 53 -2.77 -5.05 0.50
CA ALA A 53 -2.76 -6.13 1.47
C ALA A 53 -3.23 -7.47 0.87
N ASP A 54 -4.31 -7.44 0.07
CA ASP A 54 -4.82 -8.63 -0.61
C ASP A 54 -3.81 -9.18 -1.64
N GLN A 55 -3.14 -8.30 -2.38
CA GLN A 55 -2.05 -8.66 -3.30
C GLN A 55 -0.87 -9.30 -2.57
N LEU A 56 -0.47 -8.74 -1.42
CA LEU A 56 0.61 -9.27 -0.60
C LEU A 56 0.25 -10.65 -0.04
N ASN A 57 -0.97 -10.82 0.48
CA ASN A 57 -1.44 -12.11 0.97
C ASN A 57 -1.45 -13.18 -0.14
N GLY A 58 -1.81 -12.80 -1.37
CA GLY A 58 -1.74 -13.69 -2.53
C GLY A 58 -0.30 -14.01 -2.95
N ALA A 59 0.61 -13.03 -2.91
CA ALA A 59 2.00 -13.18 -3.34
C ALA A 59 2.88 -13.95 -2.34
N ILE A 60 2.60 -13.83 -1.04
CA ILE A 60 3.36 -14.52 0.01
C ILE A 60 3.02 -16.02 0.07
N GLY A 61 1.97 -16.47 -0.65
CA GLY A 61 1.56 -17.87 -0.69
C GLY A 61 1.09 -18.38 0.68
N LYS A 62 0.67 -19.65 0.73
CA LYS A 62 0.45 -20.31 2.02
C LYS A 62 1.81 -20.43 2.71
N ILE A 63 2.06 -19.58 3.70
CA ILE A 63 3.14 -19.81 4.64
C ILE A 63 2.74 -21.09 5.38
N GLU A 64 3.35 -22.22 5.01
CA GLU A 64 3.17 -23.46 5.74
C GLU A 64 3.91 -23.32 7.06
N HIS A 65 3.14 -23.19 8.13
CA HIS A 65 3.67 -23.28 9.47
C HIS A 65 3.99 -24.75 9.75
N PRO A 66 5.15 -25.06 10.36
CA PRO A 66 5.43 -26.42 10.77
C PRO A 66 4.38 -26.88 11.78
N ASP A 67 3.80 -28.07 11.57
CA ASP A 67 2.74 -28.62 12.43
C ASP A 67 3.20 -28.86 13.88
N HIS A 68 4.51 -28.93 14.09
CA HIS A 68 5.11 -29.15 15.40
C HIS A 68 6.43 -28.40 15.53
N SER A 69 6.76 -28.04 16.78
CA SER A 69 8.09 -27.55 17.14
C SER A 69 9.10 -28.69 17.08
N LEU A 70 10.29 -28.45 16.51
CA LEU A 70 11.43 -29.38 16.61
C LEU A 70 12.05 -29.39 18.02
N VAL A 71 11.64 -28.46 18.87
CA VAL A 71 12.03 -28.37 20.28
C VAL A 71 10.87 -28.85 21.12
N ASP A 72 11.04 -29.97 21.80
CA ASP A 72 10.13 -30.45 22.82
C ASP A 72 10.47 -29.76 24.14
N PHE A 73 9.85 -28.60 24.38
CA PHE A 73 10.10 -27.80 25.57
C PHE A 73 9.39 -28.45 26.77
N ASN A 74 10.12 -29.29 27.49
CA ASN A 74 9.69 -29.79 28.78
C ASN A 74 10.22 -28.84 29.88
N GLY A 75 9.39 -27.90 30.33
CA GLY A 75 9.78 -26.91 31.33
C GLY A 75 10.23 -27.53 32.65
N ASN A 76 11.26 -26.93 33.28
CA ASN A 76 11.87 -27.36 34.55
C ASN A 76 12.45 -28.80 34.53
N GLN A 77 13.37 -29.06 33.61
CA GLN A 77 14.22 -30.25 33.67
C GLN A 77 15.18 -30.16 34.88
N PHE A 78 14.72 -30.61 36.04
CA PHE A 78 15.62 -31.04 37.10
C PHE A 78 16.28 -32.35 36.65
N VAL A 79 17.53 -32.27 36.19
CA VAL A 79 18.37 -33.45 35.92
C VAL A 79 19.01 -33.85 37.25
N ALA A 80 18.45 -34.87 37.90
CA ALA A 80 19.12 -35.54 39.01
C ALA A 80 20.17 -36.49 38.42
N LEU A 81 21.45 -36.28 38.77
CA LEU A 81 22.56 -37.19 38.47
C LEU A 81 22.50 -38.45 39.33
#